data_AF-A0AAW0ADF9-F1
#
_entry.id   AF-A0AAW0ADF9-F1
#
_cell.length_a   1.000
_cell.length_b   1.000
_cell.length_c   1.000
_cell.angle_alpha   90.00
_cell.angle_beta   90.00
_cell.angle_gamma   90.00
#
_symmetry.space_group_name_H-M   'P 1'
#
loop_
_entity.id
_entity.type
_entity.pdbx_description
1 polymer ?
#
loop_
_entity_poly.entity_id
_entity_poly.type
_entity_poly.pdbx_seq_one_letter_code
_entity_poly.pdbx_strand_id
1 'polypeptide(L)'
;MPSSDTPSSPCGPSYMSSSPPPLPPPSMPPVPQVSAGMSPVLIDTIARDFGLESKQAQVLHTFVAFGSLGSGLSLPDLATRVFMLAAQFSDAAERRRIQSRADQERVDSAAIFRDLKIRLEETFCFTRQQKAHIRGVVQDVIYEGHRTKFLTLHTDVWPAVEHRKVEFGLENIFGIPGREKSLGQFIKKQCSSVRNAWRTDLIASIDPKKFTPLSEFVFTSANKYRIGGGLGEIQQIYTIHAVLLRRFVFDNPSLKKATAAEEEELESDVDHDEAEERRVRKKPKLGRIARGANFWGGVDNWFKKQISERGSSLTGPKWKSYVDQLLKDDEAKLKSIAPGSLVVEERTPLASVGELQPLTPPTQEFAPETPGVSFQTTERMLEILQTGGSYTLTR
;
A
#
# COMPACT_ATOMS: atom_id res chain seq x y z
N MET A 1 -11.99 -1.94 40.00
CA MET A 1 -10.86 -1.89 40.96
C MET A 1 -9.58 -1.81 40.14
N PRO A 2 -8.64 -0.88 40.36
CA PRO A 2 -8.35 -0.04 41.55
C PRO A 2 -8.85 1.42 41.40
N SER A 3 -9.32 2.06 42.48
CA SER A 3 -8.62 2.99 43.40
C SER A 3 -8.41 4.38 42.78
N SER A 4 -9.34 5.33 42.92
CA SER A 4 -9.51 6.28 44.06
C SER A 4 -8.25 7.06 44.38
N ASP A 5 -8.24 8.36 44.07
CA ASP A 5 -7.59 9.41 44.87
C ASP A 5 -8.03 10.81 44.38
N THR A 6 -8.96 11.41 45.14
CA THR A 6 -9.33 12.83 45.07
C THR A 6 -8.52 13.60 46.11
N PRO A 7 -7.73 14.62 45.72
CA PRO A 7 -7.09 15.47 46.70
C PRO A 7 -8.10 16.46 47.30
N SER A 8 -8.41 16.21 48.56
CA SER A 8 -9.01 17.13 49.52
C SER A 8 -7.98 18.18 49.94
N SER A 9 -8.40 19.43 50.04
CA SER A 9 -7.55 20.54 50.51
C SER A 9 -8.42 21.71 51.00
N PRO A 10 -7.89 22.56 51.90
CA PRO A 10 -8.16 22.40 53.32
C PRO A 10 -8.99 23.54 53.92
N CYS A 11 -9.71 23.21 54.99
CA CYS A 11 -10.20 24.17 55.98
C CYS A 11 -9.04 25.03 56.50
N GLY A 12 -9.20 26.36 56.43
CA GLY A 12 -8.34 27.36 57.05
C GLY A 12 -9.19 28.40 57.80
N PRO A 13 -8.65 29.05 58.85
CA PRO A 13 -9.36 29.34 60.09
C PRO A 13 -10.23 30.60 60.04
N SER A 14 -11.39 30.50 60.70
CA SER A 14 -12.19 31.64 61.17
C SER A 14 -11.42 32.42 62.22
N TYR A 15 -10.95 33.62 61.88
CA TYR A 15 -10.59 34.64 62.86
C TYR A 15 -11.84 35.47 63.17
N MET A 16 -12.36 35.30 64.37
CA MET A 16 -13.31 36.20 64.99
C MET A 16 -12.60 37.50 65.35
N SER A 17 -12.81 38.56 64.57
CA SER A 17 -12.46 39.92 64.95
C SER A 17 -13.75 40.66 65.33
N SER A 18 -14.06 40.62 66.62
CA SER A 18 -15.11 41.39 67.26
C SER A 18 -14.71 42.87 67.33
N SER A 19 -15.18 43.66 66.35
CA SER A 19 -15.20 45.13 66.44
C SER A 19 -16.53 45.60 67.05
N PRO A 20 -16.51 46.64 67.91
CA PRO A 20 -17.70 47.19 68.55
C PRO A 20 -18.66 47.85 67.54
N PRO A 21 -19.97 47.92 67.87
CA PRO A 21 -20.98 48.47 66.97
C PRO A 21 -20.77 49.98 66.76
N PRO A 22 -20.65 50.47 65.52
CA PRO A 22 -20.68 51.91 65.26
C PRO A 22 -22.10 52.45 65.51
N LEU A 23 -22.16 53.62 66.14
CA LEU A 23 -23.36 54.37 66.46
C LEU A 23 -24.27 54.58 65.23
N PRO A 24 -25.60 54.59 65.41
CA PRO A 24 -26.53 54.83 64.31
C PRO A 24 -26.31 56.25 63.74
N PRO A 25 -26.05 56.39 62.43
CA PRO A 25 -25.98 57.71 61.82
C PRO A 25 -27.36 58.40 61.87
N PRO A 26 -27.39 59.73 61.96
CA PRO A 26 -28.63 60.50 62.03
C PRO A 26 -29.50 60.21 60.81
N SER A 27 -30.75 59.81 61.09
CA SER A 27 -31.79 59.53 60.10
C SER A 27 -32.07 60.79 59.29
N MET A 28 -31.42 60.92 58.13
CA MET A 28 -31.78 61.93 57.14
C MET A 28 -33.15 61.58 56.56
N PRO A 29 -34.00 62.60 56.30
CA PRO A 29 -35.28 62.39 55.63
C PRO A 29 -35.06 61.76 54.24
N PRO A 30 -35.97 60.87 53.78
CA PRO A 30 -35.86 60.24 52.47
C PRO A 30 -35.88 61.31 51.39
N VAL A 31 -34.72 61.59 50.81
CA VAL A 31 -34.62 62.37 49.59
C VAL A 31 -35.38 61.57 48.53
N PRO A 32 -36.40 62.14 47.86
CA PRO A 32 -37.07 61.48 46.74
C PRO A 32 -36.02 61.26 45.64
N GLN A 33 -35.43 60.06 45.62
CA GLN A 33 -34.58 59.60 44.54
C GLN A 33 -35.48 59.40 43.33
N VAL A 34 -35.48 60.39 42.43
CA VAL A 34 -35.98 60.21 41.08
C VAL A 34 -35.03 59.21 40.42
N SER A 35 -35.43 57.95 40.36
CA SER A 35 -34.66 56.86 39.75
C SER A 35 -34.51 57.13 38.26
N ALA A 36 -33.51 57.93 37.89
CA ALA A 36 -33.15 58.13 36.50
C ALA A 36 -32.67 56.79 35.95
N GLY A 37 -33.55 56.13 35.18
CA GLY A 37 -33.21 54.89 34.48
C GLY A 37 -32.00 55.11 33.57
N MET A 38 -31.27 54.03 33.31
CA MET A 38 -30.12 54.07 32.40
C MET A 38 -30.56 54.52 31.00
N SER A 39 -29.87 55.52 30.44
CA SER A 39 -30.19 56.04 29.10
C SER A 39 -30.05 54.94 28.04
N PRO A 40 -31.02 54.80 27.11
CA PRO A 40 -30.92 53.84 25.99
C PRO A 40 -29.64 53.99 25.17
N VAL A 41 -29.15 55.23 25.01
CA VAL A 41 -27.90 55.53 24.29
C VAL A 41 -26.70 54.87 24.97
N LEU A 42 -26.69 54.81 26.30
CA LEU A 42 -25.62 54.15 27.05
C LEU A 42 -25.66 52.63 26.84
N ILE A 43 -26.85 52.04 26.80
CA ILE A 43 -27.03 50.60 26.54
C ILE A 43 -26.55 50.25 25.13
N ASP A 44 -26.88 51.08 24.13
CA ASP A 44 -26.42 50.89 22.75
C ASP A 44 -24.90 51.07 22.62
N THR A 45 -24.32 51.98 23.40
CA THR A 45 -22.86 52.16 23.46
C THR A 45 -22.20 50.91 24.03
N ILE A 46 -22.69 50.39 25.17
CA ILE A 46 -22.21 49.14 25.76
C ILE A 46 -22.37 47.97 24.76
N ALA A 47 -23.53 47.84 24.11
CA ALA A 47 -23.75 46.79 23.12
C ALA A 47 -22.77 46.87 21.95
N ARG A 48 -22.47 48.08 21.48
CA ARG A 48 -21.49 48.31 20.41
C ARG A 48 -20.07 48.00 20.87
N ASP A 49 -19.68 48.47 22.05
CA ASP A 49 -18.34 48.28 22.61
C ASP A 49 -18.02 46.79 22.82
N PHE A 50 -19.03 46.00 23.21
CA PHE A 50 -18.90 44.54 23.35
C PHE A 50 -19.16 43.76 22.05
N GLY A 51 -19.46 44.44 20.94
CA GLY A 51 -19.71 43.82 19.63
C GLY A 51 -20.93 42.89 19.61
N LEU A 52 -21.97 43.23 20.35
CA LEU A 52 -23.17 42.40 20.53
C LEU A 52 -24.08 42.43 19.29
N GLU A 53 -24.76 41.32 19.04
CA GLU A 53 -25.79 41.24 18.00
C GLU A 53 -27.05 42.04 18.39
N SER A 54 -27.83 42.47 17.40
CA SER A 54 -29.07 43.24 17.62
C SER A 54 -30.03 42.58 18.63
N LYS A 55 -30.14 41.25 18.61
CA LYS A 55 -30.95 40.49 19.58
C LYS A 55 -30.39 40.58 21.00
N GLN A 56 -29.07 40.52 21.17
CA GLN A 56 -28.41 40.62 22.48
C GLN A 56 -28.52 42.05 23.02
N ALA A 57 -28.36 43.07 22.16
CA ALA A 57 -28.62 44.46 22.51
C ALA A 57 -30.07 44.67 22.99
N GLN A 58 -31.05 44.08 22.30
CA GLN A 58 -32.45 44.11 22.72
C GLN A 58 -32.67 43.44 24.07
N VAL A 59 -31.93 42.37 24.39
CA VAL A 59 -31.98 41.74 25.72
C VAL A 59 -31.41 42.69 26.79
N LEU A 60 -30.35 43.45 26.51
CA LEU A 60 -29.85 44.47 27.45
C LEU A 60 -30.89 45.57 27.71
N HIS A 61 -31.53 46.09 26.65
CA HIS A 61 -32.62 47.07 26.78
C HIS A 61 -33.79 46.52 27.61
N THR A 62 -34.17 45.27 27.34
CA THR A 62 -35.23 44.57 28.08
C THR A 62 -34.87 44.38 29.55
N PHE A 63 -33.62 44.01 29.84
CA PHE A 63 -33.10 43.86 31.19
C PHE A 63 -33.15 45.18 31.97
N VAL A 64 -32.75 46.30 31.35
CA VAL A 64 -32.86 47.63 31.96
C VAL A 64 -34.30 48.03 32.21
N ALA A 65 -35.19 47.76 31.24
CA ALA A 65 -36.61 48.06 31.38
C ALA A 65 -37.23 47.33 32.58
N PHE A 66 -36.97 46.03 32.73
CA PHE A 66 -37.44 45.25 33.88
C PHE A 66 -36.78 45.65 35.19
N GLY A 67 -35.46 45.89 35.17
CA GLY A 67 -34.70 46.29 36.35
C GLY A 67 -35.08 47.68 36.89
N SER A 68 -35.79 48.49 36.10
CA SER A 68 -36.26 49.84 36.47
C SER A 68 -37.71 49.85 36.98
N LEU A 69 -38.42 48.73 37.03
CA LEU A 69 -39.81 48.67 37.51
C LEU A 69 -39.89 48.76 39.04
N GLY A 70 -40.86 49.53 39.56
CA GLY A 70 -41.15 49.64 40.99
C GLY A 70 -40.04 50.34 41.79
N SER A 71 -39.62 49.75 42.91
CA SER A 71 -38.44 50.23 43.66
C SER A 71 -37.11 49.95 42.94
N GLY A 72 -37.13 49.10 41.90
CA GLY A 72 -36.03 48.88 40.96
C GLY A 72 -34.70 48.44 41.58
N LEU A 73 -33.71 48.27 40.70
CA LEU A 73 -32.30 48.26 41.07
C LEU A 73 -31.78 49.68 41.12
N SER A 74 -30.80 49.93 42.00
CA SER A 74 -30.07 51.20 41.97
C SER A 74 -29.36 51.36 40.62
N LEU A 75 -29.17 52.60 40.15
CA LEU A 75 -28.48 52.84 38.88
C LEU A 75 -27.07 52.19 38.82
N PRO A 76 -26.24 52.24 39.88
CA PRO A 76 -24.96 51.53 39.90
C PRO A 76 -25.10 50.00 39.77
N ASP A 77 -26.09 49.41 40.45
CA ASP A 77 -26.34 47.96 40.37
C ASP A 77 -26.81 47.56 38.97
N LEU A 78 -27.70 48.36 38.38
CA LEU A 78 -28.23 48.13 37.05
C LEU A 78 -27.11 48.23 36.00
N ALA A 79 -26.27 49.25 36.10
CA ALA A 79 -25.12 49.44 35.20
C ALA A 79 -24.13 48.28 35.28
N THR A 80 -23.78 47.86 36.50
CA THR A 80 -22.85 46.74 36.72
C THR A 80 -23.41 45.46 36.11
N ARG A 81 -24.70 45.15 36.31
CA ARG A 81 -25.32 43.94 35.77
C ARG A 81 -25.47 43.97 34.25
N VAL A 82 -25.81 45.13 33.66
CA VAL A 82 -25.84 45.30 32.19
C VAL A 82 -24.46 45.06 31.60
N PHE A 83 -23.41 45.63 32.20
CA PHE A 83 -22.03 45.43 31.77
C PHE A 83 -21.60 43.95 31.89
N MET A 84 -21.93 43.29 33.00
CA MET A 84 -21.67 41.85 33.18
C MET A 84 -22.40 40.99 32.13
N LEU A 85 -23.66 41.30 31.85
CA LEU A 85 -24.45 40.56 30.85
C LEU A 85 -23.89 40.78 29.44
N ALA A 86 -23.47 42.00 29.12
CA ALA A 86 -22.78 42.31 27.86
C ALA A 86 -21.45 41.53 27.72
N ALA A 87 -20.65 41.48 28.79
CA ALA A 87 -19.41 40.70 28.82
C ALA A 87 -19.68 39.19 28.60
N GLN A 88 -20.72 38.63 29.23
CA GLN A 88 -21.11 37.23 29.04
C GLN A 88 -21.57 36.94 27.61
N PHE A 89 -22.35 37.83 27.00
CA PHE A 89 -22.77 37.68 25.61
C PHE A 89 -21.60 37.77 24.63
N SER A 90 -20.65 38.67 24.90
CA SER A 90 -19.43 38.80 24.11
C SER A 90 -18.57 37.53 24.20
N ASP A 91 -18.33 37.01 25.41
CA ASP A 91 -17.59 35.74 25.61
C ASP A 91 -18.29 34.55 24.93
N ALA A 92 -19.61 34.42 25.08
CA ALA A 92 -20.37 33.36 24.43
C ALA A 92 -20.39 33.46 22.90
N ALA A 93 -20.33 34.67 22.34
CA ALA A 93 -20.19 34.88 20.91
C ALA A 93 -18.77 34.51 20.43
N GLU A 94 -17.74 34.89 21.18
CA GLU A 94 -16.36 34.59 20.83
C GLU A 94 -16.06 33.09 20.89
N ARG A 95 -16.52 32.38 21.93
CA ARG A 95 -16.41 30.91 21.99
C ARG A 95 -17.07 30.23 20.80
N ARG A 96 -18.24 30.72 20.35
CA ARG A 96 -18.91 30.21 19.15
C ARG A 96 -18.08 30.46 17.89
N ARG A 97 -17.48 31.63 17.74
CA ARG A 97 -16.58 31.92 16.61
C ARG A 97 -15.35 31.04 16.61
N ILE A 98 -14.71 30.85 17.77
CA ILE A 98 -13.55 29.95 17.93
C ILE A 98 -13.95 28.51 17.58
N GLN A 99 -15.09 28.03 18.07
CA GLN A 99 -15.59 26.69 17.76
C GLN A 99 -15.88 26.54 16.25
N SER A 100 -16.54 27.51 15.63
CA SER A 100 -16.80 27.47 14.19
C SER A 100 -15.53 27.53 13.35
N ARG A 101 -14.50 28.28 13.78
CA ARG A 101 -13.17 28.25 13.13
C ARG A 101 -12.51 26.89 13.27
N ALA A 102 -12.50 26.31 14.48
CA ALA A 102 -11.94 24.98 14.72
C ALA A 102 -12.68 23.89 13.93
N ASP A 103 -14.01 23.98 13.82
CA ASP A 103 -14.82 23.05 13.03
C ASP A 103 -14.54 23.21 11.53
N GLN A 104 -14.40 24.44 11.04
CA GLN A 104 -14.00 24.71 9.66
C GLN A 104 -12.60 24.16 9.35
N GLU A 105 -11.61 24.41 10.22
CA GLU A 105 -10.25 23.87 10.09
C GLU A 105 -10.22 22.34 10.09
N ARG A 106 -11.07 21.70 10.92
CA ARG A 106 -11.22 20.23 10.92
C ARG A 106 -11.79 19.72 9.61
N VAL A 107 -12.85 20.35 9.09
CA VAL A 107 -13.44 19.98 7.79
C VAL A 107 -12.42 20.12 6.66
N ASP A 108 -11.65 21.21 6.66
CA ASP A 108 -10.63 21.48 5.66
C ASP A 108 -9.48 20.45 5.75
N SER A 109 -9.03 20.10 6.96
CA SER A 109 -7.99 19.07 7.13
C SER A 109 -8.44 17.69 6.63
N ALA A 110 -9.68 17.28 6.93
CA ALA A 110 -10.22 16.00 6.47
C ALA A 110 -10.36 15.94 4.93
N ALA A 111 -10.71 17.07 4.30
CA ALA A 111 -10.76 17.19 2.85
C ALA A 111 -9.35 17.05 2.23
N ILE A 112 -8.34 17.71 2.81
CA ILE A 112 -6.94 17.60 2.36
C ILE A 112 -6.43 16.17 2.49
N PHE A 113 -6.68 15.48 3.61
CA PHE A 113 -6.26 14.07 3.77
C PHE A 113 -6.96 13.14 2.79
N ARG A 114 -8.24 13.40 2.46
CA ARG A 114 -8.96 12.64 1.45
C ARG A 114 -8.35 12.85 0.07
N ASP A 115 -8.04 14.08 -0.31
CA ASP A 115 -7.39 14.40 -1.59
C ASP A 115 -5.99 13.77 -1.67
N LEU A 116 -5.19 13.88 -0.61
CA LEU A 116 -3.87 13.26 -0.53
C LEU A 116 -3.96 11.74 -0.67
N LYS A 117 -4.94 11.10 -0.01
CA LYS A 117 -5.18 9.66 -0.15
C LYS A 117 -5.50 9.27 -1.59
N ILE A 118 -6.37 10.02 -2.27
CA ILE A 118 -6.72 9.76 -3.68
C ILE A 118 -5.47 9.87 -4.57
N ARG A 119 -4.69 10.95 -4.44
CA ARG A 119 -3.45 11.11 -5.24
C ARG A 119 -2.42 10.02 -4.96
N LEU A 120 -2.29 9.57 -3.70
CA LEU A 120 -1.41 8.46 -3.34
C LEU A 120 -1.91 7.11 -3.88
N GLU A 121 -3.22 6.96 -4.12
CA GLU A 121 -3.78 5.79 -4.79
C GLU A 121 -3.57 5.84 -6.31
N GLU A 122 -3.70 7.03 -6.92
CA GLU A 122 -3.46 7.24 -8.36
C GLU A 122 -1.99 7.11 -8.76
N THR A 123 -1.08 7.60 -7.90
CA THR A 123 0.38 7.54 -8.13
C THR A 123 1.03 6.25 -7.63
N PHE A 124 0.22 5.27 -7.22
CA PHE A 124 0.73 4.01 -6.71
C PHE A 124 1.53 3.26 -7.79
N CYS A 125 2.79 2.97 -7.51
CA CYS A 125 3.66 2.17 -8.36
C CYS A 125 4.34 1.06 -7.57
N PHE A 126 4.54 -0.10 -8.22
CA PHE A 126 5.30 -1.20 -7.63
C PHE A 126 6.79 -0.85 -7.57
N THR A 127 7.41 -1.10 -6.42
CA THR A 127 8.87 -0.97 -6.28
C THR A 127 9.60 -1.96 -7.17
N ARG A 128 10.87 -1.69 -7.50
CA ARG A 128 11.70 -2.60 -8.31
C ARG A 128 11.79 -4.00 -7.69
N GLN A 129 11.88 -4.08 -6.36
CA GLN A 129 11.96 -5.34 -5.62
C GLN A 129 10.65 -6.13 -5.71
N GLN A 130 9.50 -5.49 -5.47
CA GLN A 130 8.18 -6.12 -5.65
C GLN A 130 7.99 -6.65 -7.07
N LYS A 131 8.34 -5.85 -8.09
CA LYS A 131 8.30 -6.26 -9.50
C LYS A 131 9.14 -7.52 -9.76
N ALA A 132 10.35 -7.58 -9.18
CA ALA A 132 11.25 -8.73 -9.30
C ALA A 132 10.68 -9.98 -8.62
N HIS A 133 10.15 -9.86 -7.39
CA HIS A 133 9.52 -10.98 -6.68
C HIS A 133 8.32 -11.54 -7.44
N ILE A 134 7.40 -10.67 -7.90
CA ILE A 134 6.23 -11.09 -8.70
C ILE A 134 6.67 -11.81 -9.98
N ARG A 135 7.68 -11.28 -10.69
CA ARG A 135 8.22 -11.95 -11.88
C ARG A 135 8.83 -13.31 -11.53
N GLY A 136 9.56 -13.41 -10.41
CA GLY A 136 10.08 -14.69 -9.91
C GLY A 136 8.98 -15.72 -9.67
N VAL A 137 7.85 -15.31 -9.07
CA VAL A 137 6.67 -16.20 -8.92
C VAL A 137 6.14 -16.65 -10.28
N VAL A 138 5.99 -15.74 -11.24
CA VAL A 138 5.51 -16.09 -12.59
C VAL A 138 6.45 -17.10 -13.26
N GLN A 139 7.77 -16.91 -13.12
CA GLN A 139 8.79 -17.80 -13.66
C GLN A 139 8.73 -19.19 -13.01
N ASP A 140 8.54 -19.26 -11.70
CA ASP A 140 8.44 -20.53 -10.98
C ASP A 140 7.18 -21.29 -11.40
N VAL A 141 6.04 -20.58 -11.41
CA VAL A 141 4.73 -21.15 -11.74
C VAL A 141 4.70 -21.64 -13.19
N ILE A 142 5.28 -20.93 -14.17
CA ILE A 142 5.30 -21.41 -15.56
C ILE A 142 6.13 -22.69 -15.72
N TYR A 143 7.13 -22.89 -14.86
CA TYR A 143 8.08 -24.00 -14.92
C TYR A 143 7.67 -25.19 -14.03
N GLU A 144 6.51 -25.13 -13.37
CA GLU A 144 5.93 -26.25 -12.62
C GLU A 144 5.82 -27.52 -13.48
N GLY A 145 6.45 -28.62 -13.03
CA GLY A 145 6.52 -29.86 -13.81
C GLY A 145 5.17 -30.55 -14.08
N HIS A 146 4.12 -30.20 -13.33
CA HIS A 146 2.75 -30.71 -13.51
C HIS A 146 1.83 -29.75 -14.31
N ARG A 147 2.35 -28.61 -14.78
CA ARG A 147 1.53 -27.60 -15.44
C ARG A 147 1.08 -28.05 -16.82
N THR A 148 -0.23 -27.99 -17.05
CA THR A 148 -0.86 -28.35 -18.34
C THR A 148 -1.72 -27.22 -18.92
N LYS A 149 -1.84 -26.10 -18.19
CA LYS A 149 -2.57 -24.89 -18.58
C LYS A 149 -1.65 -23.69 -18.50
N PHE A 150 -1.42 -23.06 -19.65
CA PHE A 150 -0.52 -21.92 -19.81
C PHE A 150 -1.29 -20.66 -20.18
N LEU A 151 -2.47 -20.78 -20.81
CA LEU A 151 -3.24 -19.59 -21.18
C LEU A 151 -3.73 -18.82 -19.95
N THR A 152 -4.08 -19.54 -18.89
CA THR A 152 -4.59 -19.00 -17.62
C THR A 152 -3.53 -18.88 -16.54
N LEU A 153 -2.23 -18.80 -16.87
CA LEU A 153 -1.12 -18.75 -15.89
C LEU A 153 -1.36 -17.77 -14.72
N HIS A 154 -1.93 -16.60 -15.02
CA HIS A 154 -2.23 -15.57 -14.03
C HIS A 154 -3.21 -16.00 -12.92
N THR A 155 -4.08 -16.98 -13.17
CA THR A 155 -5.01 -17.49 -12.14
C THR A 155 -4.29 -18.21 -11.02
N ASP A 156 -3.13 -18.79 -11.33
CA ASP A 156 -2.34 -19.58 -10.37
C ASP A 156 -1.25 -18.70 -9.72
N VAL A 157 -0.75 -17.70 -10.46
CA VAL A 157 0.20 -16.72 -9.92
C VAL A 157 -0.45 -15.84 -8.84
N TRP A 158 -1.69 -15.41 -9.03
CA TRP A 158 -2.39 -14.54 -8.06
C TRP A 158 -2.37 -15.10 -6.62
N PRO A 159 -2.90 -16.31 -6.34
CA PRO A 159 -2.88 -16.87 -4.99
C PRO A 159 -1.46 -17.12 -4.48
N ALA A 160 -0.50 -17.45 -5.35
CA ALA A 160 0.90 -17.64 -4.96
C ALA A 160 1.61 -16.34 -4.53
N VAL A 161 1.21 -15.19 -5.11
CA VAL A 161 1.66 -13.86 -4.69
C VAL A 161 0.95 -13.44 -3.41
N GLU A 162 -0.35 -13.68 -3.30
CA GLU A 162 -1.16 -13.34 -2.11
C GLU A 162 -0.68 -14.09 -0.86
N HIS A 163 -0.35 -15.38 -1.00
CA HIS A 163 0.18 -16.19 0.10
C HIS A 163 1.50 -15.64 0.66
N ARG A 164 2.31 -14.98 -0.18
CA ARG A 164 3.62 -14.39 0.17
C ARG A 164 3.58 -12.87 0.28
N LYS A 165 2.39 -12.27 0.46
CA LYS A 165 2.24 -10.81 0.45
C LYS A 165 3.12 -10.10 1.50
N VAL A 166 3.31 -10.69 2.68
CA VAL A 166 4.16 -10.13 3.74
C VAL A 166 5.64 -10.17 3.33
N GLU A 167 6.11 -11.32 2.87
CA GLU A 167 7.49 -11.50 2.37
C GLU A 167 7.83 -10.51 1.25
N PHE A 168 6.84 -10.20 0.41
CA PHE A 168 7.02 -9.31 -0.74
C PHE A 168 6.71 -7.84 -0.45
N GLY A 169 6.31 -7.48 0.77
CA GLY A 169 5.93 -6.11 1.11
C GLY A 169 4.69 -5.62 0.35
N LEU A 170 3.71 -6.50 0.11
CA LEU A 170 2.47 -6.25 -0.64
C LEU A 170 1.24 -6.17 0.29
N GLU A 171 1.41 -6.08 1.61
CA GLU A 171 0.29 -6.06 2.56
C GLU A 171 -0.64 -4.87 2.34
N ASN A 172 -0.11 -3.75 1.87
CA ASN A 172 -0.85 -2.53 1.56
C ASN A 172 -1.58 -2.58 0.21
N ILE A 173 -1.57 -3.71 -0.50
CA ILE A 173 -2.23 -3.89 -1.80
C ILE A 173 -3.53 -4.66 -1.62
N PHE A 174 -3.46 -5.82 -0.96
CA PHE A 174 -4.61 -6.69 -0.76
C PHE A 174 -5.63 -6.03 0.18
N GLY A 175 -6.89 -6.03 -0.22
CA GLY A 175 -7.98 -5.31 0.44
C GLY A 175 -8.21 -3.88 -0.08
N ILE A 176 -7.38 -3.38 -1.01
CA ILE A 176 -7.57 -2.07 -1.65
C ILE A 176 -7.89 -2.29 -3.14
N PRO A 177 -9.16 -2.17 -3.58
CA PRO A 177 -9.59 -2.55 -4.94
C PRO A 177 -8.79 -1.91 -6.09
N GLY A 178 -8.40 -0.64 -5.95
CA GLY A 178 -7.59 0.06 -6.94
C GLY A 178 -6.20 -0.57 -7.11
N ARG A 179 -5.53 -0.88 -6.00
CA ARG A 179 -4.19 -1.49 -6.02
C ARG A 179 -4.23 -2.96 -6.44
N GLU A 180 -5.27 -3.70 -6.04
CA GLU A 180 -5.50 -5.07 -6.52
C GLU A 180 -5.71 -5.12 -8.04
N LYS A 181 -6.45 -4.16 -8.60
CA LYS A 181 -6.61 -4.02 -10.05
C LYS A 181 -5.27 -3.77 -10.74
N SER A 182 -4.45 -2.84 -10.22
CA SER A 182 -3.10 -2.58 -10.74
C SER A 182 -2.20 -3.82 -10.64
N LEU A 183 -2.26 -4.57 -9.54
CA LEU A 183 -1.54 -5.83 -9.36
C LEU A 183 -1.98 -6.88 -10.38
N GLY A 184 -3.29 -7.02 -10.59
CA GLY A 184 -3.84 -7.97 -11.56
C GLY A 184 -3.40 -7.67 -12.99
N GLN A 185 -3.35 -6.40 -13.38
CA GLN A 185 -2.81 -5.96 -14.67
C GLN A 185 -1.31 -6.27 -14.77
N PHE A 186 -0.54 -5.93 -13.73
CA PHE A 186 0.90 -6.21 -13.70
C PHE A 186 1.22 -7.71 -13.78
N ILE A 187 0.52 -8.56 -13.03
CA ILE A 187 0.66 -10.02 -13.09
C ILE A 187 0.36 -10.54 -14.50
N LYS A 188 -0.72 -10.09 -15.15
CA LYS A 188 -1.05 -10.51 -16.52
C LYS A 188 0.05 -10.12 -17.50
N LYS A 189 0.62 -8.92 -17.38
CA LYS A 189 1.75 -8.45 -18.19
C LYS A 189 3.00 -9.32 -17.99
N GLN A 190 3.38 -9.59 -16.73
CA GLN A 190 4.51 -10.47 -16.42
C GLN A 190 4.28 -11.90 -16.93
N CYS A 191 3.07 -12.45 -16.76
CA CYS A 191 2.70 -13.76 -17.29
C CYS A 191 2.86 -13.82 -18.81
N SER A 192 2.47 -12.77 -19.53
CA SER A 192 2.65 -12.73 -20.99
C SER A 192 4.11 -12.67 -21.38
N SER A 193 4.90 -11.80 -20.75
CA SER A 193 6.34 -11.65 -21.00
C SER A 193 7.10 -12.95 -20.73
N VAL A 194 6.89 -13.57 -19.56
CA VAL A 194 7.56 -14.82 -19.16
C VAL A 194 7.16 -15.98 -20.07
N ARG A 195 5.86 -16.11 -20.42
CA ARG A 195 5.40 -17.09 -21.41
C ARG A 195 6.08 -16.90 -22.76
N ASN A 196 6.24 -15.66 -23.22
CA ASN A 196 6.91 -15.42 -24.48
C ASN A 196 8.39 -15.82 -24.42
N ALA A 197 9.10 -15.45 -23.35
CA ALA A 197 10.48 -15.88 -23.14
C ALA A 197 10.59 -17.42 -23.10
N TRP A 198 9.70 -18.09 -22.39
CA TRP A 198 9.70 -19.55 -22.27
C TRP A 198 9.45 -20.25 -23.61
N ARG A 199 8.52 -19.72 -24.41
CA ARG A 199 8.28 -20.17 -25.78
C ARG A 199 9.55 -20.05 -26.64
N THR A 200 10.23 -18.90 -26.58
CA THR A 200 11.45 -18.66 -27.36
C THR A 200 12.55 -19.66 -26.99
N ASP A 201 12.75 -19.92 -25.71
CA ASP A 201 13.72 -20.92 -25.24
C ASP A 201 13.37 -22.34 -25.72
N LEU A 202 12.09 -22.72 -25.65
CA LEU A 202 11.61 -24.02 -26.16
C LEU A 202 11.86 -24.19 -27.66
N ILE A 203 11.55 -23.17 -28.47
CA ILE A 203 11.77 -23.20 -29.92
C ILE A 203 13.26 -23.28 -30.23
N ALA A 204 14.07 -22.44 -29.57
CA ALA A 204 15.52 -22.43 -29.75
C ALA A 204 16.15 -23.78 -29.41
N SER A 205 15.67 -24.44 -28.35
CA SER A 205 16.20 -25.75 -27.93
C SER A 205 16.12 -26.83 -29.00
N ILE A 206 15.13 -26.76 -29.91
CA ILE A 206 14.91 -27.75 -30.98
C ILE A 206 15.26 -27.24 -32.37
N ASP A 207 15.86 -26.06 -32.49
CA ASP A 207 16.34 -25.54 -33.78
C ASP A 207 17.48 -26.43 -34.27
N PRO A 208 17.42 -27.00 -35.50
CA PRO A 208 18.50 -27.83 -36.04
C PRO A 208 19.87 -27.16 -36.01
N LYS A 209 19.94 -25.82 -36.05
CA LYS A 209 21.20 -25.06 -36.02
C LYS A 209 21.76 -24.86 -34.61
N LYS A 210 20.92 -24.97 -33.58
CA LYS A 210 21.25 -24.67 -32.17
C LYS A 210 20.65 -25.72 -31.23
N PHE A 211 20.60 -26.97 -31.70
CA PHE A 211 19.93 -28.04 -30.96
C PHE A 211 20.62 -28.23 -29.61
N THR A 212 19.86 -28.12 -28.53
CA THR A 212 20.37 -28.26 -27.17
C THR A 212 20.02 -29.66 -26.64
N PRO A 213 20.95 -30.43 -26.06
CA PRO A 213 20.62 -31.68 -25.38
C PRO A 213 19.54 -31.46 -24.31
N LEU A 214 18.63 -32.43 -24.13
CA LEU A 214 17.52 -32.28 -23.18
C LEU A 214 17.99 -32.00 -21.74
N SER A 215 19.05 -32.68 -21.30
CA SER A 215 19.63 -32.48 -19.95
C SER A 215 20.14 -31.05 -19.75
N GLU A 216 20.86 -30.51 -20.74
CA GLU A 216 21.36 -29.14 -20.71
C GLU A 216 20.22 -28.12 -20.77
N PHE A 217 19.21 -28.37 -21.62
CA PHE A 217 18.02 -27.52 -21.70
C PHE A 217 17.27 -27.48 -20.36
N VAL A 218 17.06 -28.63 -19.73
CA VAL A 218 16.39 -28.72 -18.43
C VAL A 218 17.19 -27.97 -17.35
N PHE A 219 18.51 -28.15 -17.30
CA PHE A 219 19.37 -27.48 -16.33
C PHE A 219 19.37 -25.95 -16.50
N THR A 220 19.59 -25.48 -17.73
CA THR A 220 19.61 -24.03 -18.03
C THR A 220 18.24 -23.38 -17.80
N SER A 221 17.16 -24.08 -18.13
CA SER A 221 15.80 -23.62 -17.86
C SER A 221 15.50 -23.58 -16.36
N ALA A 222 15.90 -24.58 -15.60
CA ALA A 222 15.72 -24.60 -14.15
C ALA A 222 16.45 -23.42 -13.47
N ASN A 223 17.67 -23.10 -13.92
CA ASN A 223 18.41 -21.92 -13.44
C ASN A 223 17.71 -20.60 -13.77
N LYS A 224 17.02 -20.53 -14.92
CA LYS A 224 16.38 -19.29 -15.40
C LYS A 224 14.98 -19.07 -14.82
N TYR A 225 14.23 -20.14 -14.59
CA TYR A 225 12.81 -20.04 -14.26
C TYR A 225 12.45 -20.46 -12.84
N ARG A 226 13.20 -21.36 -12.20
CA ARG A 226 12.90 -21.78 -10.83
C ARG A 226 13.41 -20.77 -9.81
N ILE A 227 12.60 -20.44 -8.80
CA ILE A 227 13.10 -19.62 -7.67
C ILE A 227 14.20 -20.40 -6.95
N GLY A 228 15.32 -19.72 -6.65
CA GLY A 228 16.52 -20.36 -6.08
C GLY A 228 17.40 -21.10 -7.08
N GLY A 229 17.04 -21.12 -8.36
CA GLY A 229 17.84 -21.72 -9.44
C GLY A 229 17.94 -23.25 -9.37
N GLY A 230 18.88 -23.81 -10.12
CA GLY A 230 19.14 -25.25 -10.29
C GLY A 230 20.20 -25.83 -9.36
N LEU A 231 20.46 -25.20 -8.21
CA LEU A 231 21.49 -25.64 -7.25
C LEU A 231 21.20 -26.96 -6.51
N GLY A 232 20.06 -27.60 -6.79
CA GLY A 232 19.67 -28.88 -6.20
C GLY A 232 19.33 -29.92 -7.26
N GLU A 233 19.13 -31.16 -6.83
CA GLU A 233 18.70 -32.25 -7.71
C GLU A 233 17.44 -31.84 -8.49
N ILE A 234 17.55 -31.86 -9.82
CA ILE A 234 16.41 -31.54 -10.69
C ILE A 234 15.50 -32.75 -10.69
N GLN A 235 14.31 -32.59 -10.13
CA GLN A 235 13.32 -33.64 -10.11
C GLN A 235 12.99 -34.11 -11.53
N GLN A 236 12.85 -35.43 -11.70
CA GLN A 236 12.58 -36.05 -12.99
C GLN A 236 11.36 -35.45 -13.71
N ILE A 237 10.36 -34.96 -12.96
CA ILE A 237 9.15 -34.34 -13.52
C ILE A 237 9.45 -33.14 -14.42
N TYR A 238 10.50 -32.37 -14.17
CA TYR A 238 10.89 -31.25 -15.03
C TYR A 238 11.43 -31.74 -16.38
N THR A 239 12.19 -32.83 -16.38
CA THR A 239 12.65 -33.49 -17.62
C THR A 239 11.48 -34.05 -18.42
N ILE A 240 10.53 -34.70 -17.74
CA ILE A 240 9.28 -35.18 -18.36
C ILE A 240 8.53 -34.01 -19.01
N HIS A 241 8.37 -32.91 -18.30
CA HIS A 241 7.63 -31.75 -18.79
C HIS A 241 8.32 -31.08 -19.99
N ALA A 242 9.64 -30.90 -19.91
CA ALA A 242 10.43 -30.32 -21.00
C ALA A 242 10.38 -31.16 -22.27
N VAL A 243 10.51 -32.49 -22.19
CA VAL A 243 10.45 -33.35 -23.40
C VAL A 243 9.07 -33.33 -24.04
N LEU A 244 8.00 -33.28 -23.23
CA LEU A 244 6.62 -33.15 -23.72
C LEU A 244 6.40 -31.83 -24.47
N LEU A 245 6.87 -30.72 -23.91
CA LEU A 245 6.79 -29.41 -24.55
C LEU A 245 7.62 -29.36 -25.84
N ARG A 246 8.87 -29.85 -25.83
CA ARG A 246 9.70 -29.93 -27.05
C ARG A 246 9.03 -30.78 -28.13
N ARG A 247 8.39 -31.89 -27.75
CA ARG A 247 7.63 -32.72 -28.68
C ARG A 247 6.46 -31.96 -29.30
N PHE A 248 5.69 -31.23 -28.51
CA PHE A 248 4.62 -30.37 -29.03
C PHE A 248 5.15 -29.37 -30.06
N VAL A 249 6.24 -28.65 -29.75
CA VAL A 249 6.80 -27.65 -30.67
C VAL A 249 7.33 -28.33 -31.95
N PHE A 250 7.86 -29.55 -31.84
CA PHE A 250 8.31 -30.33 -33.00
C PHE A 250 7.15 -30.70 -33.93
N ASP A 251 6.04 -31.20 -33.37
CA ASP A 251 4.88 -31.65 -34.14
C ASP A 251 4.07 -30.48 -34.75
N ASN A 252 4.30 -29.24 -34.31
CA ASN A 252 3.53 -28.06 -34.73
C ASN A 252 4.43 -26.96 -35.32
N PRO A 253 5.10 -27.19 -36.47
CA PRO A 253 6.03 -26.23 -37.06
C PRO A 253 5.39 -24.92 -37.52
N SER A 254 4.09 -24.91 -37.84
CA SER A 254 3.35 -23.70 -38.20
C SER A 254 3.26 -22.70 -37.06
N LEU A 255 3.11 -23.19 -35.82
CA LEU A 255 3.02 -22.34 -34.62
C LEU A 255 4.34 -21.68 -34.25
N LYS A 256 5.48 -22.15 -34.78
CA LYS A 256 6.78 -21.49 -34.62
C LYS A 256 6.84 -20.14 -35.36
N LYS A 257 6.09 -19.98 -36.45
CA LYS A 257 6.17 -18.80 -37.34
C LYS A 257 5.16 -17.70 -37.00
N ALA A 258 4.06 -18.05 -36.34
CA ALA A 258 2.96 -17.11 -36.03
C ALA A 258 3.34 -15.99 -35.03
N THR A 259 4.56 -16.01 -34.50
CA THR A 259 4.94 -15.36 -33.24
C THR A 259 5.49 -13.95 -33.37
N ALA A 260 6.01 -13.57 -34.54
CA ALA A 260 6.52 -12.20 -34.74
C ALA A 260 5.42 -11.12 -34.62
N ALA A 261 4.14 -11.52 -34.69
CA ALA A 261 3.01 -10.60 -34.63
C ALA A 261 2.45 -10.38 -33.21
N GLU A 262 2.60 -11.35 -32.28
CA GLU A 262 2.03 -11.24 -30.92
C GLU A 262 2.92 -10.44 -29.96
N GLU A 263 4.23 -10.32 -30.24
CA GLU A 263 5.19 -9.63 -29.37
C GLU A 263 5.00 -8.10 -29.36
N GLU A 264 4.49 -7.49 -30.44
CA GLU A 264 4.39 -6.02 -30.54
C GLU A 264 3.15 -5.42 -29.87
N GLU A 265 2.07 -6.18 -29.68
CA GLU A 265 0.80 -5.61 -29.18
C GLU A 265 0.83 -5.37 -27.66
N LEU A 266 1.71 -6.05 -26.92
CA LEU A 266 1.76 -5.96 -25.45
C LEU A 266 2.73 -4.91 -24.91
N GLU A 267 3.60 -4.35 -25.76
CA GLU A 267 4.54 -3.29 -25.37
C GLU A 267 3.96 -1.87 -25.53
N SER A 268 2.80 -1.69 -26.17
CA SER A 268 2.26 -0.35 -26.44
C SER A 268 1.52 0.31 -25.27
N ASP A 269 1.39 -0.36 -24.12
CA ASP A 269 0.61 0.12 -22.97
C ASP A 269 1.52 0.47 -21.76
N VAL A 270 2.79 0.77 -21.99
CA VAL A 270 3.72 1.16 -20.91
C VAL A 270 3.56 2.64 -20.60
N ASP A 271 2.91 2.90 -19.46
CA ASP A 271 3.12 4.01 -18.50
C ASP A 271 3.83 5.24 -19.06
N HIS A 272 3.01 6.26 -19.33
CA HIS A 272 3.32 7.51 -20.01
C HIS A 272 4.11 8.52 -19.13
N ASP A 273 5.05 8.07 -18.28
CA ASP A 273 5.66 8.95 -17.27
C ASP A 273 7.07 9.49 -17.58
N GLU A 274 7.74 9.07 -18.65
CA GLU A 274 8.93 9.80 -19.12
C GLU A 274 8.92 9.95 -20.65
N ALA A 275 8.64 11.19 -21.07
CA ALA A 275 8.51 11.61 -22.45
C ALA A 275 9.87 11.62 -23.17
N GLU A 276 10.22 10.50 -23.82
CA GLU A 276 11.07 10.54 -25.01
C GLU A 276 10.24 10.11 -26.23
N GLU A 277 9.94 11.07 -27.11
CA GLU A 277 9.20 10.90 -28.36
C GLU A 277 9.95 10.02 -29.37
N ARG A 278 10.01 8.71 -29.13
CA ARG A 278 10.43 7.76 -30.16
C ARG A 278 9.27 7.54 -31.13
N ARG A 279 9.41 8.06 -32.34
CA ARG A 279 8.47 7.87 -33.46
C ARG A 279 8.34 6.38 -33.80
N VAL A 280 7.39 5.68 -33.16
CA VAL A 280 7.05 4.29 -33.46
C VAL A 280 6.39 4.22 -34.83
N ARG A 281 7.03 3.53 -35.78
CA ARG A 281 6.45 3.28 -37.12
C ARG A 281 5.20 2.41 -36.96
N LYS A 282 4.03 2.91 -37.37
CA LYS A 282 2.77 2.15 -37.39
C LYS A 282 2.91 0.96 -38.34
N LYS A 283 3.12 -0.23 -37.79
CA LYS A 283 3.07 -1.48 -38.57
C LYS A 283 1.62 -1.84 -38.92
N PRO A 284 1.39 -2.55 -40.03
CA PRO A 284 0.05 -2.96 -40.46
C PRO A 284 -0.60 -3.83 -39.37
N LYS A 285 -1.87 -3.52 -39.04
CA LYS A 285 -2.66 -4.28 -38.07
C LYS A 285 -2.92 -5.68 -38.63
N LEU A 286 -2.18 -6.69 -38.18
CA LEU A 286 -2.56 -8.07 -38.43
C LEU A 286 -3.88 -8.35 -37.71
N GLY A 287 -4.81 -9.03 -38.39
CA GLY A 287 -6.12 -9.34 -37.85
C GLY A 287 -6.04 -10.16 -36.56
N ARG A 288 -7.07 -10.03 -35.71
CA ARG A 288 -7.17 -10.75 -34.43
C ARG A 288 -7.09 -12.27 -34.67
N ILE A 289 -6.05 -12.90 -34.13
CA ILE A 289 -5.90 -14.36 -34.18
C ILE A 289 -7.06 -14.99 -33.41
N ALA A 290 -7.70 -16.02 -34.00
CA ALA A 290 -8.79 -16.74 -33.34
C ALA A 290 -8.35 -17.30 -31.98
N ARG A 291 -9.21 -17.19 -30.96
CA ARG A 291 -8.90 -17.67 -29.61
C ARG A 291 -8.55 -19.16 -29.64
N GLY A 292 -7.36 -19.51 -29.17
CA GLY A 292 -6.87 -20.90 -29.15
C GLY A 292 -6.00 -21.30 -30.34
N ALA A 293 -5.88 -20.45 -31.37
CA ALA A 293 -4.95 -20.67 -32.47
C ALA A 293 -3.53 -20.13 -32.17
N ASN A 294 -3.33 -19.45 -31.05
CA ASN A 294 -2.02 -19.03 -30.59
C ASN A 294 -1.22 -20.20 -29.99
N PHE A 295 0.09 -20.00 -29.85
CA PHE A 295 1.00 -21.05 -29.39
C PHE A 295 0.54 -21.73 -28.09
N TRP A 296 0.26 -20.94 -27.05
CA TRP A 296 -0.13 -21.47 -25.73
C TRP A 296 -1.54 -22.08 -25.73
N GLY A 297 -2.47 -21.58 -26.54
CA GLY A 297 -3.76 -22.24 -26.75
C GLY A 297 -3.61 -23.60 -27.42
N GLY A 298 -2.68 -23.73 -28.36
CA GLY A 298 -2.29 -25.01 -28.96
C GLY A 298 -1.72 -25.99 -27.93
N VAL A 299 -0.83 -25.52 -27.05
CA VAL A 299 -0.25 -26.33 -25.96
C VAL A 299 -1.34 -26.83 -25.01
N ASP A 300 -2.24 -25.94 -24.56
CA ASP A 300 -3.33 -26.29 -23.63
C ASP A 300 -4.27 -27.34 -24.26
N ASN A 301 -4.64 -27.16 -25.53
CA ASN A 301 -5.47 -28.12 -26.27
C ASN A 301 -4.77 -29.47 -26.45
N TRP A 302 -3.46 -29.46 -26.72
CA TRP A 302 -2.67 -30.67 -26.85
C TRP A 302 -2.59 -31.44 -25.53
N PHE A 303 -2.29 -30.77 -24.40
CA PHE A 303 -2.30 -31.42 -23.09
C PHE A 303 -3.69 -31.95 -22.73
N LYS A 304 -4.76 -31.20 -23.00
CA LYS A 304 -6.13 -31.67 -22.77
C LYS A 304 -6.41 -32.97 -23.53
N LYS A 305 -6.00 -33.07 -24.79
CA LYS A 305 -6.11 -34.29 -25.60
C LYS A 305 -5.27 -35.42 -24.99
N GLN A 306 -3.98 -35.17 -24.72
CA GLN A 306 -3.09 -36.21 -24.18
C GLN A 306 -3.56 -36.73 -22.81
N ILE A 307 -4.05 -35.86 -21.93
CA ILE A 307 -4.62 -36.24 -20.63
C ILE A 307 -5.85 -37.14 -20.80
N SER A 308 -6.71 -36.86 -21.77
CA SER A 308 -7.88 -37.71 -22.04
C SER A 308 -7.52 -39.11 -22.52
N GLU A 309 -6.40 -39.25 -23.24
CA GLU A 309 -5.92 -40.53 -23.78
C GLU A 309 -5.09 -41.33 -22.76
N ARG A 310 -4.25 -40.63 -21.98
CA ARG A 310 -3.19 -41.23 -21.15
C ARG A 310 -3.44 -41.14 -19.65
N GLY A 311 -4.39 -40.32 -19.20
CA GLY A 311 -4.70 -40.06 -17.79
C GLY A 311 -4.13 -38.73 -17.28
N SER A 312 -4.57 -38.30 -16.10
CA SER A 312 -4.21 -37.02 -15.49
C SER A 312 -2.81 -36.96 -14.88
N SER A 313 -2.28 -38.10 -14.43
CA SER A 313 -0.95 -38.16 -13.81
C SER A 313 0.14 -38.34 -14.87
N LEU A 314 1.00 -37.33 -15.04
CA LEU A 314 2.16 -37.38 -15.96
C LEU A 314 3.20 -38.44 -15.59
N THR A 315 3.14 -39.00 -14.38
CA THR A 315 4.00 -40.10 -13.93
C THR A 315 3.32 -41.47 -14.03
N GLY A 316 2.08 -41.52 -14.52
CA GLY A 316 1.34 -42.77 -14.70
C GLY A 316 1.95 -43.69 -15.76
N PRO A 317 1.64 -45.00 -15.76
CA PRO A 317 2.27 -45.99 -16.64
C PRO A 317 2.16 -45.65 -18.14
N LYS A 318 1.00 -45.18 -18.60
CA LYS A 318 0.77 -44.77 -20.00
C LYS A 318 1.62 -43.56 -20.41
N TRP A 319 1.82 -42.61 -19.48
CA TRP A 319 2.70 -41.48 -19.70
C TRP A 319 4.15 -41.91 -19.70
N LYS A 320 4.56 -42.76 -18.76
CA LYS A 320 5.91 -43.32 -18.69
C LYS A 320 6.32 -43.98 -20.00
N SER A 321 5.53 -44.91 -20.53
CA SER A 321 5.82 -45.56 -21.83
C SER A 321 5.97 -44.55 -22.97
N TYR A 322 5.15 -43.50 -22.98
CA TYR A 322 5.21 -42.45 -24.01
C TYR A 322 6.45 -41.57 -23.86
N VAL A 323 6.75 -41.14 -22.64
CA VAL A 323 7.92 -40.31 -22.33
C VAL A 323 9.21 -41.08 -22.61
N ASP A 324 9.28 -42.36 -22.25
CA ASP A 324 10.44 -43.21 -22.56
C ASP A 324 10.68 -43.30 -24.07
N GLN A 325 9.61 -43.35 -24.87
CA GLN A 325 9.72 -43.27 -26.34
C GLN A 325 10.23 -41.90 -26.80
N LEU A 326 9.69 -40.81 -26.24
CA LEU A 326 10.12 -39.45 -26.59
C LEU A 326 11.57 -39.17 -26.23
N LEU A 327 12.06 -39.69 -25.10
CA LEU A 327 13.46 -39.58 -24.70
C LEU A 327 14.39 -40.29 -25.70
N LYS A 328 14.02 -41.48 -26.16
CA LYS A 328 14.76 -42.20 -27.22
C LYS A 328 14.76 -41.42 -28.53
N ASP A 329 13.62 -40.83 -28.91
CA ASP A 329 13.51 -40.01 -30.13
C ASP A 329 14.36 -38.74 -30.05
N ASP A 330 14.42 -38.07 -28.89
CA ASP A 330 15.24 -36.87 -28.66
C ASP A 330 16.74 -37.20 -28.77
N GLU A 331 17.18 -38.31 -28.17
CA GLU A 331 18.56 -38.78 -28.23
C GLU A 331 18.97 -39.20 -29.67
N ALA A 332 18.09 -39.91 -30.38
CA ALA A 332 18.33 -40.30 -31.76
C ALA A 332 18.49 -39.07 -32.68
N LYS A 333 17.69 -38.03 -32.45
CA LYS A 333 17.82 -36.76 -33.19
C LYS A 333 19.13 -36.05 -32.90
N LEU A 334 19.54 -35.98 -31.64
CA LEU A 334 20.84 -35.42 -31.27
C LEU A 334 21.98 -36.10 -32.06
N LYS A 335 21.95 -37.44 -32.13
CA LYS A 335 22.91 -38.22 -32.93
C LYS A 335 22.85 -37.91 -34.43
N SER A 336 21.65 -37.66 -34.97
CA SER A 336 21.46 -37.32 -36.39
C SER A 336 21.90 -35.90 -36.79
N ILE A 337 21.99 -34.98 -35.83
CA ILE A 337 22.46 -33.60 -36.05
C ILE A 337 23.99 -33.51 -35.88
N ALA A 338 24.57 -34.36 -35.02
CA ALA A 338 26.00 -34.49 -34.80
C ALA A 338 26.89 -35.29 -35.81
N PRO A 339 26.47 -35.80 -37.01
CA PRO A 339 27.30 -36.71 -37.82
C PRO A 339 28.59 -36.16 -38.42
N GLY A 340 29.02 -34.94 -38.09
CA GLY A 340 30.26 -34.38 -38.63
C GLY A 340 30.67 -33.03 -38.04
N SER A 341 30.02 -32.57 -36.98
CA SER A 341 30.30 -31.26 -36.38
C SER A 341 30.80 -31.44 -34.96
N LEU A 342 32.12 -31.44 -34.86
CA LEU A 342 32.94 -31.19 -33.69
C LEU A 342 33.11 -32.39 -32.74
N VAL A 343 34.34 -32.91 -32.77
CA VAL A 343 35.08 -33.36 -31.59
C VAL A 343 34.56 -32.57 -30.39
N VAL A 344 33.81 -33.24 -29.52
CA VAL A 344 33.60 -32.76 -28.16
C VAL A 344 35.01 -32.68 -27.61
N GLU A 345 35.56 -31.47 -27.53
CA GLU A 345 36.72 -31.19 -26.70
C GLU A 345 36.27 -31.61 -25.31
N GLU A 346 36.63 -32.85 -24.96
CA GLU A 346 36.38 -33.48 -23.69
C GLU A 346 36.89 -32.47 -22.67
N ARG A 347 35.97 -31.73 -22.04
CA ARG A 347 36.31 -30.80 -20.99
C ARG A 347 36.98 -31.66 -19.94
N THR A 348 38.31 -31.62 -19.96
CA THR A 348 39.19 -32.27 -18.99
C THR A 348 38.53 -32.09 -17.63
N PRO A 349 38.23 -33.18 -16.90
CA PRO A 349 37.66 -33.06 -15.57
C PRO A 349 38.56 -32.08 -14.80
N LEU A 350 37.97 -31.01 -14.29
CA LEU A 350 38.67 -30.04 -13.46
C LEU A 350 39.47 -30.87 -12.45
N ALA A 351 40.79 -30.77 -12.53
CA ALA A 351 41.68 -31.44 -11.61
C ALA A 351 41.15 -31.20 -10.20
N SER A 352 40.99 -32.29 -9.45
CA SER A 352 40.68 -32.33 -8.03
C SER A 352 41.23 -31.08 -7.35
N VAL A 353 40.34 -30.16 -7.00
CA VAL A 353 40.67 -29.08 -6.07
C VAL A 353 41.23 -29.76 -4.83
N GLY A 354 42.45 -29.39 -4.48
CA GLY A 354 43.20 -29.98 -3.39
C GLY A 354 42.36 -30.06 -2.12
N GLU A 355 42.53 -31.18 -1.45
CA GLU A 355 42.28 -31.45 -0.04
C GLU A 355 42.33 -30.15 0.79
N LEU A 356 41.15 -29.63 1.11
CA LEU A 356 40.99 -28.51 2.03
C LEU A 356 41.46 -28.96 3.40
N GLN A 357 42.52 -28.34 3.89
CA GLN A 357 42.89 -28.39 5.30
C GLN A 357 41.68 -27.98 6.17
N PRO A 358 41.48 -28.59 7.35
CA PRO A 358 40.43 -28.18 8.26
C PRO A 358 40.73 -26.76 8.74
N LEU A 359 39.92 -25.79 8.31
CA LEU A 359 39.88 -24.47 8.89
C LEU A 359 39.40 -24.62 10.34
N THR A 360 40.32 -24.43 11.28
CA THR A 360 39.98 -24.11 12.67
C THR A 360 39.07 -22.88 12.69
N PRO A 361 37.95 -22.91 13.43
CA PRO A 361 37.08 -21.75 13.53
C PRO A 361 37.84 -20.59 14.17
N PRO A 362 37.69 -19.35 13.67
CA PRO A 362 38.23 -18.19 14.37
C PRO A 362 37.48 -18.06 15.70
N THR A 363 38.24 -18.14 16.79
CA THR A 363 37.81 -17.70 18.12
C THR A 363 37.48 -16.21 18.03
N GLN A 364 36.20 -15.91 17.85
CA GLN A 364 35.68 -14.55 17.97
C GLN A 364 35.49 -14.27 19.47
N GLU A 365 36.43 -13.51 20.00
CA GLU A 365 36.41 -12.93 21.34
C GLU A 365 35.23 -11.93 21.39
N PHE A 366 34.15 -12.30 22.08
CA PHE A 366 33.01 -11.43 22.34
C PHE A 366 33.41 -10.37 23.37
N ALA A 367 33.68 -9.15 22.91
CA ALA A 367 33.64 -7.97 23.76
C ALA A 367 32.18 -7.58 24.04
N PRO A 368 31.80 -7.25 25.28
CA PRO A 368 30.45 -6.85 25.62
C PRO A 368 30.26 -5.35 25.37
N GLU A 369 29.56 -4.98 24.29
CA GLU A 369 28.99 -3.65 24.16
C GLU A 369 27.51 -3.67 24.59
N THR A 370 27.28 -3.08 25.75
CA THR A 370 25.98 -2.68 26.32
C THR A 370 25.32 -1.51 25.53
N PRO A 371 24.02 -1.23 25.75
CA PRO A 371 23.06 -0.85 24.73
C PRO A 371 22.85 0.66 24.61
N GLY A 372 22.32 1.12 23.47
CA GLY A 372 21.90 2.52 23.35
C GLY A 372 21.35 2.92 21.98
N VAL A 373 20.30 2.27 21.49
CA VAL A 373 19.47 2.87 20.42
C VAL A 373 18.14 3.30 21.04
N SER A 374 18.15 4.57 21.40
CA SER A 374 17.03 5.35 21.92
C SER A 374 15.85 5.35 20.92
N PHE A 375 14.72 4.79 21.34
CA PHE A 375 13.41 5.04 20.75
C PHE A 375 12.99 6.49 21.08
N GLN A 376 13.30 7.44 20.20
CA GLN A 376 12.91 8.86 20.36
C GLN A 376 11.99 9.39 19.25
N THR A 377 11.25 8.51 18.55
CA THR A 377 10.37 8.95 17.45
C THR A 377 8.87 8.81 17.76
N THR A 378 8.48 8.28 18.92
CA THR A 378 7.06 8.14 19.31
C THR A 378 6.60 9.05 20.46
N GLU A 379 7.50 9.71 21.20
CA GLU A 379 7.09 10.69 22.22
C GLU A 379 6.83 12.11 21.69
N ARG A 380 7.35 12.47 20.50
CA ARG A 380 7.20 13.83 19.96
C ARG A 380 5.83 14.16 19.38
N MET A 381 4.96 13.16 19.21
CA MET A 381 3.56 13.38 18.78
C MET A 381 2.59 13.55 19.95
N LEU A 382 2.99 13.25 21.19
CA LEU A 382 2.17 13.48 22.38
C LEU A 382 2.45 14.84 23.05
N GLU A 383 3.64 15.43 22.86
CA GLU A 383 3.96 16.78 23.36
C GLU A 383 3.19 17.90 22.62
N ILE A 384 2.90 17.73 21.32
CA ILE A 384 2.17 18.75 20.52
C ILE A 384 0.69 18.86 20.94
N LEU A 385 0.13 17.84 21.60
CA LEU A 385 -1.26 17.86 22.09
C LEU A 385 -1.39 18.30 23.56
N GLN A 386 -0.28 18.53 24.28
CA GLN A 386 -0.30 18.91 25.70
C GLN A 386 0.26 20.31 26.01
N THR A 387 1.03 20.93 25.12
CA THR A 387 1.43 22.33 25.29
C THR A 387 0.40 23.28 24.65
N GLY A 388 -0.63 23.61 25.43
CA GLY A 388 -1.46 24.80 25.21
C GLY A 388 -0.59 26.05 25.30
N GLY A 389 -0.07 26.50 24.16
CA GLY A 389 0.72 27.72 24.02
C GLY A 389 -0.17 28.95 23.99
N SER A 390 -0.28 29.60 25.14
CA SER A 390 -0.79 30.97 25.29
C SER A 390 0.16 31.94 24.57
N TYR A 391 -0.24 32.45 23.41
CA TYR A 391 0.43 33.59 22.78
C TYR A 391 -0.13 34.89 23.38
N THR A 392 0.66 35.53 24.24
CA THR A 392 0.47 36.93 24.61
C THR A 392 0.84 37.81 23.41
N LEU A 393 -0.15 38.47 22.81
CA LEU A 393 0.09 39.62 21.94
C LEU A 393 0.57 40.80 22.80
N THR A 394 1.84 41.17 22.67
CA THR A 394 2.30 42.52 23.03
C THR A 394 1.80 43.53 22.00
N ARG A 395 1.36 44.66 22.54
CA ARG A 395 0.60 45.73 21.89
C ARG A 395 1.43 46.61 20.96
#